data_AF-A0A971AVM6-F1
#
_entry.id   AF-A0A971AVM6-F1
#
_cell.length_a   1.000
_cell.length_b   1.000
_cell.length_c   1.000
_cell.angle_alpha   90.00
_cell.angle_beta   90.00
_cell.angle_gamma   90.00
#
_symmetry.space_group_name_H-M   'P 1'
#
loop_
_entity.id
_entity.type
_entity.pdbx_description
1 polymer ?
#
loop_
_entity_poly.entity_id
_entity_poly.type
_entity_poly.pdbx_seq_one_letter_code
_entity_poly.pdbx_strand_id
1 'polypeptide(L)'
;MRNPEFAIPNPQSAIPTVVIEPSRGWLSLQLRAVWEYRELLGFLVWRDVKVRYKQTALGVLWVVLQPVVSMVVFSFLFGTLLQVPSGEVPYPIFAYAALLPWNYFASSLSRSSTSVVNSAHLITKIYFPRLIIPISGVLSGLLDFAIAFLVLIVMMAYFGIAPTWATLLLPALLLLAMATALGFGLWLAALNVRFRDINYLIPYLIQIWMYVTPVIYGSTLIPERFRWLMALNPMTGVVEGFRWALLGQRLADAQPPGPLFVASIGIALVVLVSGAIFFRHTERTFADIV
;
A
#
# COMPACT_ATOMS: atom_id res chain seq x y z
N MET A 1 -20.70 -68.46 19.81
CA MET A 1 -20.38 -67.13 20.36
C MET A 1 -19.10 -66.65 19.70
N ARG A 2 -19.20 -65.83 18.64
CA ARG A 2 -18.06 -65.32 17.86
C ARG A 2 -17.75 -63.92 18.39
N ASN A 3 -16.56 -63.73 18.94
CA ASN A 3 -16.06 -62.42 19.37
C ASN A 3 -16.03 -61.48 18.15
N PRO A 4 -16.60 -60.27 18.21
CA PRO A 4 -16.35 -59.27 17.19
C PRO A 4 -14.92 -58.74 17.38
N GLU A 5 -14.06 -58.98 16.40
CA GLU A 5 -12.74 -58.36 16.30
C GLU A 5 -12.93 -56.84 16.28
N PHE A 6 -12.48 -56.16 17.35
CA PHE A 6 -12.24 -54.73 17.30
C PHE A 6 -11.09 -54.49 16.33
N ALA A 7 -11.44 -54.11 15.09
CA ALA A 7 -10.48 -53.59 14.12
C ALA A 7 -9.85 -52.32 14.72
N ILE A 8 -8.59 -52.43 15.16
CA ILE A 8 -7.79 -51.29 15.59
C ILE A 8 -7.62 -50.39 14.35
N PRO A 9 -8.06 -49.11 14.38
CA PRO A 9 -7.85 -48.21 13.26
C PRO A 9 -6.36 -48.08 12.95
N ASN A 10 -5.99 -48.30 11.69
CA ASN A 10 -4.63 -48.18 11.19
C ASN A 10 -4.05 -46.78 11.52
N PRO A 11 -2.94 -46.65 12.29
CA PRO A 11 -2.42 -45.36 12.74
C PRO A 11 -1.76 -44.51 11.62
N GLN A 12 -1.92 -44.91 10.36
CA GLN A 12 -1.36 -44.24 9.17
C GLN A 12 -2.34 -43.31 8.46
N SER A 13 -3.42 -42.85 9.12
CA SER A 13 -4.03 -41.59 8.71
C SER A 13 -3.02 -40.49 9.03
N ALA A 14 -2.12 -40.23 8.09
CA ALA A 14 -1.05 -39.26 8.18
C ALA A 14 -1.64 -37.90 8.55
N ILE A 15 -1.69 -37.60 9.84
CA ILE A 15 -1.96 -36.26 10.32
C ILE A 15 -0.86 -35.42 9.68
N PRO A 16 -1.18 -34.38 8.88
CA PRO A 16 -0.16 -33.55 8.27
C PRO A 16 0.66 -32.91 9.40
N THR A 17 1.86 -33.43 9.62
CA THR A 17 2.78 -32.94 10.64
C THR A 17 3.54 -31.74 10.09
N VAL A 18 3.24 -30.54 10.60
CA VAL A 18 4.01 -29.33 10.32
C VAL A 18 5.25 -29.33 11.21
N VAL A 19 6.42 -29.59 10.63
CA VAL A 19 7.70 -29.53 11.36
C VAL A 19 8.14 -28.07 11.44
N ILE A 20 8.14 -27.51 12.65
CA ILE A 20 8.57 -26.13 12.91
C ILE A 20 10.09 -26.11 13.03
N GLU A 21 10.79 -25.86 11.92
CA GLU A 21 12.23 -25.64 11.96
C GLU A 21 12.57 -24.19 12.36
N PRO A 22 13.59 -23.96 13.21
CA PRO A 22 14.06 -22.62 13.48
C PRO A 22 14.56 -22.00 12.17
N SER A 23 13.98 -20.87 11.77
CA SER A 23 14.31 -20.23 10.51
C SER A 23 15.81 -19.89 10.47
N ARG A 24 16.59 -20.65 9.69
CA ARG A 24 18.03 -20.42 9.51
C ARG A 24 18.23 -19.25 8.56
N GLY A 25 19.05 -18.27 8.96
CA GLY A 25 19.50 -17.13 8.14
C GLY A 25 18.76 -15.82 8.39
N TRP A 26 19.49 -14.70 8.40
CA TRP A 26 18.96 -13.33 8.63
C TRP A 26 18.01 -12.86 7.51
N LEU A 27 18.12 -13.43 6.30
CA LEU A 27 17.39 -13.03 5.09
C LEU A 27 16.39 -14.06 4.54
N SER A 28 16.14 -15.19 5.22
CA SER A 28 15.04 -16.09 4.85
C SER A 28 13.69 -15.44 5.17
N LEU A 29 13.29 -14.47 4.33
CA LEU A 29 11.91 -14.06 4.17
C LEU A 29 11.15 -15.37 3.93
N GLN A 30 10.28 -15.76 4.85
CA GLN A 30 9.54 -17.02 4.78
C GLN A 30 8.47 -16.96 3.67
N LEU A 31 8.83 -16.51 2.47
CA LEU A 31 7.96 -16.30 1.32
C LEU A 31 7.27 -17.60 0.91
N ARG A 32 7.96 -18.74 1.07
CA ARG A 32 7.36 -20.07 0.91
C ARG A 32 6.23 -20.29 1.92
N ALA A 33 6.44 -19.98 3.20
CA ALA A 33 5.40 -20.10 4.21
C ALA A 33 4.25 -19.10 3.94
N VAL A 34 4.55 -17.87 3.53
CA VAL A 34 3.49 -16.91 3.13
C VAL A 34 2.63 -17.47 1.98
N TRP A 35 3.25 -18.16 1.02
CA TRP A 35 2.54 -18.79 -0.09
C TRP A 35 1.72 -20.03 0.31
N GLU A 36 2.23 -20.84 1.25
CA GLU A 36 1.51 -21.97 1.84
C GLU A 36 0.24 -21.50 2.56
N TYR A 37 0.33 -20.37 3.27
CA TYR A 37 -0.78 -19.77 4.01
C TYR A 37 -1.56 -18.72 3.19
N ARG A 38 -1.55 -18.80 1.85
CA ARG A 38 -2.28 -17.87 0.96
C ARG A 38 -3.78 -17.81 1.21
N GLU A 39 -4.38 -18.90 1.68
CA GLU A 39 -5.80 -18.95 2.03
C GLU A 39 -6.10 -18.08 3.25
N LEU A 40 -5.23 -18.12 4.27
CA LEU A 40 -5.31 -17.22 5.42
C LEU A 40 -5.11 -15.76 5.00
N LEU A 41 -4.15 -15.50 4.12
CA LEU A 41 -3.94 -14.15 3.56
C LEU A 41 -5.21 -13.65 2.86
N GLY A 42 -5.80 -14.46 1.98
CA GLY A 42 -7.05 -14.12 1.29
C GLY A 42 -8.20 -13.88 2.26
N PHE A 43 -8.33 -14.70 3.30
CA PHE A 43 -9.33 -14.53 4.36
C PHE A 43 -9.14 -13.19 5.11
N LEU A 44 -7.91 -12.85 5.50
CA LEU A 44 -7.62 -11.60 6.19
C LEU A 44 -7.90 -10.39 5.30
N VAL A 45 -7.49 -10.43 4.03
CA VAL A 45 -7.82 -9.38 3.04
C VAL A 45 -9.34 -9.21 2.92
N TRP A 46 -10.07 -10.31 2.76
CA TRP A 46 -11.52 -10.28 2.63
C TRP A 46 -12.21 -9.78 3.91
N ARG A 47 -11.73 -10.19 5.08
CA ARG A 47 -12.20 -9.72 6.38
C ARG A 47 -12.02 -8.20 6.50
N ASP A 48 -10.82 -7.70 6.20
CA ASP A 48 -10.49 -6.28 6.33
C ASP A 48 -11.36 -5.42 5.39
N VAL A 49 -11.59 -5.90 4.16
CA VAL A 49 -12.55 -5.32 3.21
C VAL A 49 -13.97 -5.35 3.78
N LYS A 50 -14.45 -6.50 4.23
CA LYS A 50 -15.82 -6.66 4.70
C LYS A 50 -16.11 -5.80 5.92
N VAL A 51 -15.21 -5.75 6.90
CA VAL A 51 -15.37 -4.93 8.13
C VAL A 51 -15.58 -3.46 7.77
N ARG A 52 -14.81 -2.94 6.81
CA ARG A 52 -14.92 -1.55 6.34
C ARG A 52 -16.29 -1.22 5.74
N TYR A 53 -16.82 -2.08 4.88
CA TYR A 53 -18.06 -1.81 4.15
C TYR A 53 -19.33 -2.22 4.91
N LYS A 54 -19.23 -3.10 5.91
CA LYS A 54 -20.38 -3.69 6.61
C LYS A 54 -21.05 -2.74 7.62
N GLN A 55 -20.40 -1.66 8.07
CA GLN A 55 -20.89 -0.79 9.15
C GLN A 55 -20.92 0.70 8.81
N THR A 56 -20.93 1.06 7.53
CA THR A 56 -20.97 2.47 7.10
C THR A 56 -22.27 2.77 6.36
N ALA A 57 -22.94 3.87 6.73
CA ALA A 57 -24.21 4.30 6.11
C ALA A 57 -24.08 4.55 4.59
N LEU A 58 -22.90 4.99 4.14
CA LEU A 58 -22.61 5.28 2.74
C LEU A 58 -21.77 4.17 2.05
N GLY A 59 -21.29 3.16 2.79
CA GLY A 59 -20.61 1.99 2.20
C GLY A 59 -19.46 2.34 1.26
N VAL A 60 -19.54 1.81 0.04
CA VAL A 60 -18.59 2.02 -1.06
C VAL A 60 -18.48 3.48 -1.49
N LEU A 61 -19.55 4.27 -1.32
CA LEU A 61 -19.56 5.67 -1.74
C LEU A 61 -18.49 6.51 -1.02
N TRP A 62 -18.12 6.16 0.22
CA TRP A 62 -17.06 6.85 0.96
C TRP A 62 -15.70 6.80 0.26
N VAL A 63 -15.38 5.67 -0.38
CA VAL A 63 -14.10 5.48 -1.09
C VAL A 63 -13.98 6.39 -2.29
N VAL A 64 -15.10 6.72 -2.94
CA VAL A 64 -15.15 7.66 -4.06
C VAL A 64 -15.25 9.11 -3.57
N LEU A 65 -16.06 9.34 -2.53
CA LEU A 65 -16.35 10.68 -2.03
C LEU A 65 -15.08 11.39 -1.55
N GLN A 66 -14.21 10.71 -0.80
CA GLN A 66 -13.01 11.33 -0.25
C GLN A 66 -12.06 11.84 -1.35
N PRO A 67 -11.59 11.03 -2.33
CA PRO A 67 -10.75 11.51 -3.42
C PRO A 67 -11.41 12.60 -4.27
N VAL A 68 -12.72 12.49 -4.54
CA VAL A 68 -13.46 13.48 -5.35
C VAL A 68 -13.53 14.83 -4.62
N VAL A 69 -13.87 14.83 -3.33
CA VAL A 69 -13.90 16.05 -2.52
C VAL A 69 -12.49 16.66 -2.43
N SER A 70 -11.45 15.86 -2.17
CA SER A 70 -10.07 16.36 -2.16
C SER A 70 -9.67 16.97 -3.51
N MET A 71 -10.07 16.35 -4.62
CA MET A 71 -9.83 16.89 -5.97
C MET A 71 -10.55 18.22 -6.18
N VAL A 72 -11.81 18.35 -5.76
CA VAL A 72 -12.56 19.61 -5.89
C VAL A 72 -11.90 20.73 -5.07
N VAL A 73 -11.55 20.45 -3.82
CA VAL A 73 -10.85 21.39 -2.94
C VAL A 73 -9.52 21.81 -3.54
N PHE A 74 -8.71 20.85 -4.01
CA PHE A 74 -7.42 21.16 -4.61
C PHE A 74 -7.56 21.92 -5.93
N SER A 75 -8.57 21.61 -6.73
CA SER A 75 -8.84 22.34 -7.98
C SER A 75 -9.24 23.78 -7.73
N PHE A 76 -10.06 24.02 -6.71
CA PHE A 76 -10.44 25.37 -6.34
C PHE A 76 -9.25 26.17 -5.78
N LEU A 77 -8.49 25.59 -4.85
CA LEU A 77 -7.36 26.28 -4.20
C LEU A 77 -6.16 26.46 -5.14
N PHE A 78 -5.74 25.41 -5.82
CA PHE A 78 -4.50 25.42 -6.60
C PHE A 78 -4.73 25.68 -8.09
N GLY A 79 -5.87 25.25 -8.63
CA GLY A 79 -6.24 25.54 -10.02
C GLY A 79 -6.81 26.95 -10.18
N THR A 80 -7.82 27.33 -9.39
CA THR A 80 -8.50 28.62 -9.54
C THR A 80 -7.79 29.75 -8.79
N LEU A 81 -7.49 29.57 -7.51
CA LEU A 81 -6.97 30.66 -6.67
C LEU A 81 -5.46 30.90 -6.88
N LEU A 82 -4.64 29.85 -6.89
CA LEU A 82 -3.18 29.95 -7.04
C LEU A 82 -2.68 29.81 -8.49
N GLN A 83 -3.57 29.46 -9.43
CA GLN A 83 -3.26 29.30 -10.87
C GLN A 83 -1.98 28.49 -11.13
N VAL A 84 -1.80 27.39 -10.39
CA VAL A 84 -0.64 26.51 -10.52
C VAL A 84 -0.59 25.98 -11.95
N PRO A 85 0.57 26.08 -12.64
CA PRO A 85 0.70 25.62 -14.02
C PRO A 85 0.44 24.10 -14.09
N SER A 86 -0.62 23.73 -14.81
CA SER A 86 -1.03 22.34 -15.07
C SER A 86 -0.86 21.96 -16.55
N GLY A 87 -0.17 22.80 -17.32
CA GLY A 87 -0.02 22.63 -18.77
C GLY A 87 -1.35 22.83 -19.49
N GLU A 88 -1.62 21.99 -20.50
CA GLU A 88 -2.87 22.01 -21.28
C GLU A 88 -3.98 21.13 -20.67
N VAL A 89 -3.75 20.59 -19.47
CA VAL A 89 -4.66 19.64 -18.82
C VAL A 89 -5.49 20.34 -17.74
N PRO A 90 -6.82 20.10 -17.67
CA PRO A 90 -7.63 20.60 -16.57
C PRO A 90 -7.07 20.18 -15.22
N TYR A 91 -6.89 21.14 -14.31
CA TYR A 91 -6.34 20.88 -12.98
C TYR A 91 -7.06 19.73 -12.21
N PRO A 92 -8.39 19.56 -12.28
CA PRO A 92 -9.09 18.42 -11.65
C PRO A 92 -8.49 17.05 -11.95
N ILE A 93 -8.21 16.75 -13.21
CA ILE A 93 -7.66 15.44 -13.58
C ILE A 93 -6.17 15.35 -13.27
N PHE A 94 -5.44 16.48 -13.35
CA PHE A 94 -4.05 16.58 -12.94
C PHE A 94 -3.85 16.30 -11.44
N ALA A 95 -4.76 16.81 -10.60
CA ALA A 95 -4.77 16.55 -9.16
C ALA A 95 -5.21 15.12 -8.85
N TYR A 96 -6.29 14.64 -9.49
CA TYR A 96 -6.81 13.29 -9.26
C TYR A 96 -5.80 12.20 -9.64
N ALA A 97 -5.06 12.36 -10.73
CA ALA A 97 -4.01 11.43 -11.17
C ALA A 97 -2.89 11.26 -10.12
N ALA A 98 -2.60 12.29 -9.33
CA ALA A 98 -1.62 12.24 -8.24
C ALA A 98 -2.22 11.76 -6.91
N LEU A 99 -3.46 12.19 -6.61
CA LEU A 99 -4.19 11.80 -5.40
C LEU A 99 -4.48 10.30 -5.36
N LEU A 100 -4.73 9.68 -6.50
CA LEU A 100 -5.07 8.26 -6.57
C LEU A 100 -3.98 7.33 -6.00
N PRO A 101 -2.72 7.33 -6.50
CA PRO A 101 -1.66 6.51 -5.92
C PRO A 101 -1.28 6.95 -4.51
N TRP A 102 -1.37 8.25 -4.20
CA TRP A 102 -1.12 8.76 -2.86
C TRP A 102 -2.10 8.21 -1.82
N ASN A 103 -3.41 8.30 -2.10
CA ASN A 103 -4.45 7.82 -1.19
C ASN A 103 -4.35 6.31 -0.97
N TYR A 104 -4.00 5.56 -2.02
CA TYR A 104 -3.68 4.15 -1.89
C TYR A 104 -2.50 3.90 -0.95
N PHE A 105 -1.38 4.61 -1.14
CA PHE A 105 -0.22 4.51 -0.27
C PHE A 105 -0.55 4.86 1.18
N ALA A 106 -1.17 6.02 1.43
CA ALA A 106 -1.54 6.51 2.75
C ALA A 106 -2.43 5.50 3.50
N SER A 107 -3.47 5.01 2.84
CA SER A 107 -4.39 4.04 3.43
C SER A 107 -3.73 2.68 3.66
N SER A 108 -2.91 2.20 2.73
CA SER A 108 -2.20 0.92 2.85
C SER A 108 -1.11 0.96 3.91
N LEU A 109 -0.36 2.05 4.02
CA LEU A 109 0.61 2.28 5.07
C LEU A 109 -0.06 2.27 6.45
N SER A 110 -1.15 3.01 6.61
CA SER A 110 -1.89 3.07 7.87
C SER A 110 -2.45 1.70 8.29
N ARG A 111 -3.08 0.98 7.35
CA ARG A 111 -3.59 -0.38 7.58
C ARG A 111 -2.47 -1.34 7.94
N SER A 112 -1.40 -1.39 7.16
CA SER A 112 -0.25 -2.24 7.43
C SER A 112 0.34 -1.97 8.81
N SER A 113 0.49 -0.69 9.19
CA SER A 113 1.12 -0.28 10.45
C SER A 113 0.30 -0.62 11.70
N THR A 114 -1.03 -0.73 11.57
CA THR A 114 -1.93 -1.06 12.70
C THR A 114 -2.39 -2.52 12.68
N SER A 115 -2.11 -3.24 11.59
CA SER A 115 -2.61 -4.58 11.31
C SER A 115 -2.28 -5.62 12.40
N VAL A 116 -1.05 -5.58 12.94
CA VAL A 116 -0.56 -6.55 13.95
C VAL A 116 -1.30 -6.37 15.26
N VAL A 117 -1.42 -5.13 15.75
CA VAL A 117 -2.16 -4.80 16.97
C VAL A 117 -3.64 -5.16 16.82
N ASN A 118 -4.24 -4.85 15.67
CA ASN A 118 -5.64 -5.18 15.39
C ASN A 118 -5.91 -6.69 15.27
N SER A 119 -4.88 -7.49 14.97
CA SER A 119 -4.96 -8.94 14.84
C SER A 119 -4.34 -9.69 16.03
N ALA A 120 -4.11 -8.99 17.15
CA ALA A 120 -3.63 -9.50 18.44
C ALA A 120 -4.19 -10.88 18.80
N HIS A 121 -5.51 -11.00 18.77
CA HIS A 121 -6.23 -12.20 19.16
C HIS A 121 -5.91 -13.44 18.30
N LEU A 122 -5.56 -13.23 17.02
CA LEU A 122 -5.16 -14.33 16.13
C LEU A 122 -3.71 -14.73 16.40
N ILE A 123 -2.83 -13.75 16.61
CA ILE A 123 -1.40 -13.97 16.85
C ILE A 123 -1.17 -14.79 18.12
N THR A 124 -1.96 -14.58 19.17
CA THR A 124 -1.81 -15.28 20.45
C THR A 124 -2.42 -16.68 20.45
N LYS A 125 -3.28 -17.01 19.48
CA LYS A 125 -4.04 -18.28 19.47
C LYS A 125 -3.60 -19.29 18.42
N ILE A 126 -3.06 -18.81 17.29
CA ILE A 126 -2.77 -19.66 16.12
C ILE A 126 -1.37 -19.33 15.62
N TYR A 127 -0.58 -20.37 15.32
CA TYR A 127 0.73 -20.20 14.70
C TYR A 127 0.59 -20.01 13.18
N PHE A 128 1.16 -18.93 12.65
CA PHE A 128 1.28 -18.65 11.22
C PHE A 128 2.38 -17.60 10.97
N PRO A 129 2.92 -17.46 9.76
CA PRO A 129 3.93 -16.43 9.46
C PRO A 129 3.34 -15.03 9.59
N ARG A 130 3.82 -14.27 10.58
CA ARG A 130 3.27 -12.95 10.98
C ARG A 130 3.33 -11.89 9.90
N LEU A 131 4.22 -12.05 8.91
CA LEU A 131 4.33 -11.18 7.73
C LEU A 131 3.02 -11.12 6.91
N ILE A 132 2.16 -12.14 7.01
CA ILE A 132 0.85 -12.15 6.35
C ILE A 132 -0.04 -10.98 6.80
N ILE A 133 0.09 -10.54 8.05
CA ILE A 133 -0.79 -9.53 8.63
C ILE A 133 -0.52 -8.13 8.03
N PRO A 134 0.73 -7.62 7.99
CA PRO A 134 1.02 -6.40 7.24
C PRO A 134 0.69 -6.49 5.75
N ILE A 135 0.96 -7.64 5.11
CA ILE A 135 0.65 -7.85 3.68
C ILE A 135 -0.86 -7.76 3.42
N SER A 136 -1.72 -8.32 4.29
CA SER A 136 -3.18 -8.21 4.14
C SER A 136 -3.65 -6.74 4.22
N GLY A 137 -3.00 -5.93 5.06
CA GLY A 137 -3.26 -4.49 5.18
C GLY A 137 -2.97 -3.71 3.89
N VAL A 138 -1.94 -4.09 3.14
CA VAL A 138 -1.58 -3.47 1.84
C VAL A 138 -2.49 -3.98 0.71
N LEU A 139 -2.77 -5.28 0.68
CA LEU A 139 -3.60 -5.89 -0.36
C LEU A 139 -5.08 -5.50 -0.24
N SER A 140 -5.61 -5.34 0.98
CA SER A 140 -6.99 -4.88 1.18
C SER A 140 -7.26 -3.49 0.59
N GLY A 141 -6.21 -2.65 0.45
CA GLY A 141 -6.31 -1.35 -0.20
C GLY A 141 -6.51 -1.39 -1.72
N LEU A 142 -6.22 -2.52 -2.37
CA LEU A 142 -6.30 -2.63 -3.83
C LEU A 142 -7.74 -2.50 -4.32
N LEU A 143 -8.72 -2.93 -3.52
CA LEU A 143 -10.13 -2.75 -3.85
C LEU A 143 -10.49 -1.26 -3.89
N ASP A 144 -10.05 -0.50 -2.90
CA ASP A 144 -10.32 0.95 -2.85
C ASP A 144 -9.67 1.65 -4.04
N PHE A 145 -8.42 1.29 -4.35
CA PHE A 145 -7.70 1.77 -5.53
C PHE A 145 -8.45 1.44 -6.82
N ALA A 146 -8.93 0.20 -6.98
CA ALA A 146 -9.66 -0.21 -8.18
C ALA A 146 -10.94 0.61 -8.37
N ILE A 147 -11.71 0.84 -7.30
CA ILE A 147 -12.90 1.69 -7.33
C ILE A 147 -12.53 3.14 -7.70
N ALA A 148 -11.51 3.71 -7.05
CA ALA A 148 -11.04 5.07 -7.35
C ALA A 148 -10.45 5.20 -8.77
N PHE A 149 -9.88 4.12 -9.31
CA PHE A 149 -9.33 4.04 -10.67
C PHE A 149 -10.43 4.00 -11.73
N LEU A 150 -11.56 3.32 -11.46
CA LEU A 150 -12.74 3.39 -12.33
C LEU A 150 -13.26 4.84 -12.44
N VAL A 151 -13.27 5.58 -11.33
CA VAL A 151 -13.64 7.01 -11.33
C VAL A 151 -12.68 7.84 -12.18
N LEU A 152 -11.37 7.57 -12.09
CA LEU A 152 -10.37 8.22 -12.97
C LEU A 152 -10.67 7.93 -14.44
N ILE A 153 -10.98 6.68 -14.82
CA ILE A 153 -11.29 6.33 -16.21
C ILE A 153 -12.51 7.12 -16.71
N VAL A 154 -13.57 7.23 -15.89
CA VAL A 154 -14.76 8.03 -16.22
C VAL A 154 -14.39 9.51 -16.41
N MET A 155 -13.52 10.07 -15.54
CA MET A 155 -13.03 11.43 -15.70
C MET A 155 -12.20 11.60 -16.98
N MET A 156 -11.32 10.66 -17.31
CA MET A 156 -10.54 10.71 -18.55
C MET A 156 -11.44 10.72 -19.79
N ALA A 157 -12.50 9.90 -19.79
CA ALA A 157 -13.49 9.91 -20.86
C ALA A 157 -14.24 11.25 -20.95
N TYR A 158 -14.66 11.82 -19.81
CA TYR A 158 -15.33 13.12 -19.75
C TYR A 158 -14.45 14.28 -20.26
N PHE A 159 -13.16 14.30 -19.91
CA PHE A 159 -12.21 15.32 -20.35
C PHE A 159 -11.59 15.03 -21.73
N GLY A 160 -12.01 13.97 -22.43
CA GLY A 160 -11.49 13.60 -23.75
C GLY A 160 -9.99 13.29 -23.75
N ILE A 161 -9.48 12.66 -22.68
CA ILE A 161 -8.07 12.26 -22.54
C ILE A 161 -7.96 10.77 -22.87
N ALA A 162 -7.27 10.44 -23.96
CA ALA A 162 -7.02 9.07 -24.35
C ALA A 162 -5.87 8.45 -23.52
N PRO A 163 -5.98 7.20 -23.08
CA PRO A 163 -4.87 6.45 -22.51
C PRO A 163 -3.69 6.38 -23.49
N THR A 164 -2.48 6.57 -22.99
CA THR A 164 -1.26 6.46 -23.78
C THR A 164 -0.60 5.10 -23.57
N TRP A 165 0.38 4.70 -24.40
CA TRP A 165 1.11 3.43 -24.18
C TRP A 165 1.78 3.32 -22.81
N ALA A 166 2.08 4.46 -22.17
CA ALA A 166 2.63 4.50 -20.83
C ALA A 166 1.64 4.01 -19.76
N THR A 167 0.34 3.89 -20.04
CA THR A 167 -0.61 3.30 -19.08
C THR A 167 -0.34 1.82 -18.79
N LEU A 168 0.38 1.12 -19.67
CA LEU A 168 0.86 -0.25 -19.42
C LEU A 168 1.86 -0.33 -18.25
N LEU A 169 2.47 0.80 -17.85
CA LEU A 169 3.37 0.88 -16.69
C LEU A 169 2.62 1.13 -15.36
N LEU A 170 1.32 1.43 -15.39
CA LEU A 170 0.54 1.64 -14.16
C LEU A 170 0.59 0.45 -13.18
N PRO A 171 0.52 -0.82 -13.61
CA PRO A 171 0.70 -1.96 -12.71
C PRO A 171 2.07 -1.97 -12.04
N ALA A 172 3.14 -1.62 -12.77
CA ALA A 172 4.49 -1.55 -12.21
C ALA A 172 4.63 -0.41 -11.18
N LEU A 173 4.02 0.75 -11.44
CA LEU A 173 3.96 1.88 -10.51
C LEU A 173 3.14 1.54 -9.26
N LEU A 174 2.04 0.81 -9.42
CA LEU A 174 1.25 0.31 -8.30
C LEU A 174 2.06 -0.68 -7.45
N LEU A 175 2.82 -1.59 -8.07
CA LEU A 175 3.73 -2.49 -7.35
C LEU A 175 4.81 -1.72 -6.57
N LEU A 176 5.33 -0.63 -7.12
CA LEU A 176 6.27 0.24 -6.41
C LEU A 176 5.61 0.93 -5.20
N ALA A 177 4.37 1.40 -5.35
CA ALA A 177 3.59 1.96 -4.25
C ALA A 177 3.30 0.91 -3.17
N MET A 178 2.95 -0.32 -3.57
CA MET A 178 2.77 -1.47 -2.69
C MET A 178 4.03 -1.80 -1.90
N ALA A 179 5.18 -1.89 -2.59
CA ALA A 179 6.47 -2.18 -1.97
C ALA A 179 6.86 -1.10 -0.95
N THR A 180 6.60 0.17 -1.29
CA THR A 180 6.89 1.31 -0.41
C THR A 180 5.96 1.30 0.82
N ALA A 181 4.64 1.13 0.61
CA ALA A 181 3.67 1.04 1.69
C ALA A 181 3.97 -0.14 2.63
N LEU A 182 4.35 -1.29 2.07
CA LEU A 182 4.71 -2.47 2.86
C LEU A 182 6.03 -2.25 3.60
N GLY A 183 7.06 -1.70 2.95
CA GLY A 183 8.37 -1.46 3.58
C GLY A 183 8.27 -0.58 4.82
N PHE A 184 7.68 0.61 4.68
CA PHE A 184 7.44 1.50 5.82
C PHE A 184 6.39 0.93 6.78
N GLY A 185 5.37 0.24 6.27
CA GLY A 185 4.34 -0.40 7.07
C GLY A 185 4.87 -1.49 7.98
N LEU A 186 5.91 -2.22 7.57
CA LEU A 186 6.59 -3.23 8.39
C LEU A 186 7.37 -2.60 9.54
N TRP A 187 8.11 -1.51 9.27
CA TRP A 187 8.77 -0.72 10.32
C TRP A 187 7.76 -0.23 11.36
N LEU A 188 6.71 0.45 10.89
CA LEU A 188 5.71 1.05 11.75
C LEU A 188 4.87 0.00 12.48
N ALA A 189 4.55 -1.14 11.85
CA ALA A 189 3.85 -2.24 12.53
C ALA A 189 4.66 -2.80 13.70
N ALA A 190 5.96 -3.04 13.50
CA ALA A 190 6.83 -3.53 14.57
C ALA A 190 6.99 -2.49 15.70
N LEU A 191 7.12 -1.20 15.35
CA LEU A 191 7.17 -0.12 16.33
C LEU A 191 5.86 0.03 17.09
N ASN A 192 4.71 -0.10 16.44
CA ASN A 192 3.39 0.06 17.03
C ASN A 192 3.07 -1.03 18.06
N VAL A 193 3.53 -2.26 17.83
CA VAL A 193 3.43 -3.33 18.83
C VAL A 193 4.17 -2.95 20.11
N ARG A 194 5.36 -2.34 19.99
CA ARG A 194 6.16 -1.92 21.14
C ARG A 194 5.66 -0.61 21.78
N PHE A 195 5.15 0.30 20.97
CA PHE A 195 4.74 1.64 21.35
C PHE A 195 3.39 1.99 20.72
N ARG A 196 2.32 1.93 21.52
CA ARG A 196 0.95 2.20 21.03
C ARG A 196 0.75 3.64 20.55
N ASP A 197 1.61 4.57 20.95
CA ASP A 197 1.57 5.98 20.52
C ASP A 197 1.82 6.16 19.02
N ILE A 198 2.44 5.17 18.38
CA ILE A 198 2.65 5.16 16.93
C ILE A 198 1.32 5.25 16.18
N ASN A 199 0.21 4.75 16.74
CA ASN A 199 -1.13 4.89 16.14
C ASN A 199 -1.53 6.35 15.91
N TYR A 200 -1.19 7.24 16.84
CA TYR A 200 -1.46 8.67 16.71
C TYR A 200 -0.46 9.37 15.80
N LEU A 201 0.78 8.88 15.76
CA LEU A 201 1.85 9.45 14.94
C LEU A 201 1.65 9.19 13.43
N ILE A 202 1.12 8.02 13.07
CA ILE A 202 0.95 7.60 11.65
C ILE A 202 0.18 8.63 10.82
N PRO A 203 -1.01 9.13 11.21
CA PRO A 203 -1.73 10.16 10.46
C PRO A 203 -0.91 11.44 10.23
N TYR A 204 -0.17 11.91 11.24
CA TYR A 204 0.68 13.09 11.12
C TYR A 204 1.84 12.85 10.14
N LEU A 205 2.49 11.68 10.22
CA LEU A 205 3.57 11.33 9.29
C LEU A 205 3.07 11.29 7.85
N ILE A 206 1.92 10.66 7.60
CA ILE A 206 1.29 10.64 6.28
C ILE A 206 1.01 12.07 5.82
N GLN A 207 0.44 12.93 6.68
CA GLN A 207 0.11 14.30 6.30
C GLN A 207 1.35 15.13 5.96
N ILE A 208 2.42 15.04 6.75
CA ILE A 208 3.69 15.73 6.45
C ILE A 208 4.25 15.20 5.13
N TRP A 209 4.22 13.89 4.93
CA TRP A 209 4.75 13.25 3.73
C TRP A 209 3.98 13.64 2.47
N MET A 210 2.66 13.86 2.57
CA MET A 210 1.85 14.40 1.46
C MET A 210 2.40 15.73 0.95
N TYR A 211 2.87 16.60 1.85
CA TYR A 211 3.43 17.90 1.47
C TYR A 211 4.85 17.81 0.93
N VAL A 212 5.62 16.79 1.35
CA VAL A 212 6.97 16.53 0.83
C VAL A 212 6.92 15.91 -0.57
N THR A 213 5.90 15.09 -0.85
CA THR A 213 5.65 14.55 -2.18
C THR A 213 5.00 15.63 -3.05
N PRO A 214 5.40 15.80 -4.33
CA PRO A 214 4.81 16.82 -5.21
C PRO A 214 3.39 16.46 -5.70
N VAL A 215 2.49 16.07 -4.79
CA VAL A 215 1.10 15.71 -5.10
C VAL A 215 0.31 16.94 -5.51
N ILE A 216 0.53 18.08 -4.86
CA ILE A 216 -0.34 19.26 -5.00
C ILE A 216 0.17 20.22 -6.09
N TYR A 217 1.46 20.52 -6.10
CA TYR A 217 2.03 21.64 -6.85
C TYR A 217 2.86 21.23 -8.08
N GLY A 218 3.08 19.92 -8.29
CA GLY A 218 3.91 19.42 -9.40
C GLY A 218 5.41 19.68 -9.21
N SER A 219 6.25 19.02 -10.00
CA SER A 219 7.72 19.11 -9.83
C SER A 219 8.34 20.40 -10.39
N THR A 220 7.60 21.12 -11.25
CA THR A 220 8.05 22.34 -11.92
C THR A 220 8.23 23.53 -10.97
N LEU A 221 7.47 23.57 -9.87
CA LEU A 221 7.56 24.63 -8.87
C LEU A 221 8.75 24.47 -7.90
N ILE A 222 9.45 23.32 -7.91
CA ILE A 222 10.60 23.10 -7.04
C ILE A 222 11.90 23.56 -7.71
N PRO A 223 12.68 24.46 -7.07
CA PRO A 223 13.99 24.87 -7.58
C PRO A 223 14.93 23.68 -7.80
N GLU A 224 15.77 23.74 -8.84
CA GLU A 224 16.63 22.62 -9.26
C GLU A 224 17.49 22.06 -8.11
N ARG A 225 17.98 22.95 -7.24
CA ARG A 225 18.80 22.64 -6.06
C ARG A 225 18.15 21.66 -5.07
N PHE A 226 16.82 21.56 -5.04
CA PHE A 226 16.07 20.69 -4.12
C PHE A 226 15.47 19.46 -4.81
N ARG A 227 15.66 19.29 -6.13
CA ARG A 227 15.13 18.13 -6.85
C ARG A 227 15.73 16.80 -6.39
N TRP A 228 16.93 16.80 -5.79
CA TRP A 228 17.52 15.58 -5.22
C TRP A 228 16.75 15.08 -3.99
N LEU A 229 16.09 15.96 -3.20
CA LEU A 229 15.24 15.50 -2.09
C LEU A 229 14.02 14.73 -2.60
N MET A 230 13.49 15.13 -3.76
CA MET A 230 12.41 14.39 -4.42
C MET A 230 12.85 12.98 -4.81
N ALA A 231 14.10 12.83 -5.27
CA ALA A 231 14.69 11.53 -5.61
C ALA A 231 14.76 10.58 -4.41
N LEU A 232 14.89 11.13 -3.19
CA LEU A 232 14.93 10.34 -1.95
C LEU A 232 13.56 9.77 -1.54
N ASN A 233 12.48 10.34 -2.08
CA ASN A 233 11.13 9.95 -1.72
C ASN A 233 10.55 9.00 -2.78
N PRO A 234 10.40 7.70 -2.48
CA PRO A 234 9.91 6.73 -3.46
C PRO A 234 8.49 7.03 -3.97
N MET A 235 7.66 7.72 -3.17
CA MET A 235 6.33 8.15 -3.60
C MET A 235 6.35 9.27 -4.64
N THR A 236 7.44 10.03 -4.75
CA THR A 236 7.59 11.02 -5.84
C THR A 236 7.64 10.31 -7.18
N GLY A 237 8.46 9.26 -7.33
CA GLY A 237 8.53 8.47 -8.55
C GLY A 237 7.21 7.78 -8.91
N VAL A 238 6.43 7.35 -7.90
CA VAL A 238 5.08 6.81 -8.12
C VAL A 238 4.14 7.90 -8.64
N VAL A 239 4.02 9.02 -7.94
CA VAL A 239 3.06 10.08 -8.28
C VAL A 239 3.35 10.72 -9.63
N GLU A 240 4.63 11.02 -9.90
CA GLU A 240 5.06 11.55 -11.20
C GLU A 240 4.91 10.51 -12.30
N GLY A 241 5.23 9.24 -12.02
CA GLY A 241 5.02 8.15 -12.96
C GLY A 241 3.55 8.00 -13.36
N PHE A 242 2.61 8.11 -12.40
CA PHE A 242 1.18 8.07 -12.68
C PHE A 242 0.74 9.26 -13.54
N ARG A 243 1.19 10.48 -13.21
CA ARG A 243 0.91 11.67 -14.03
C ARG A 243 1.45 11.51 -15.45
N TRP A 244 2.69 11.09 -15.59
CA TRP A 244 3.32 10.88 -16.89
C TRP A 244 2.59 9.79 -17.69
N ALA A 245 2.24 8.66 -17.06
CA ALA A 245 1.55 7.57 -17.74
C ALA A 245 0.15 7.95 -18.24
N LEU A 246 -0.57 8.78 -17.48
CA LEU A 246 -1.95 9.14 -17.78
C LEU A 246 -2.08 10.41 -18.63
N LEU A 247 -1.18 11.38 -18.44
CA LEU A 247 -1.29 12.74 -18.98
C LEU A 247 -0.10 13.15 -19.85
N GLY A 248 0.95 12.32 -19.97
CA GLY A 248 2.28 12.71 -20.46
C GLY A 248 2.36 13.28 -21.88
N GLN A 249 1.35 13.09 -22.73
CA GLN A 249 1.31 13.74 -24.05
C GLN A 249 0.85 15.21 -24.01
N ARG A 250 0.24 15.67 -22.91
CA ARG A 250 -0.34 17.02 -22.77
C ARG A 250 0.34 17.88 -21.70
N LEU A 251 1.36 17.33 -21.02
CA LEU A 251 2.21 18.10 -20.12
C LEU A 251 3.45 18.56 -20.90
N ALA A 252 3.65 19.88 -20.98
CA ALA A 252 4.81 20.49 -21.65
C ALA A 252 6.16 19.99 -21.11
N ASP A 253 6.21 19.61 -19.82
CA ASP A 253 7.42 19.18 -19.10
C ASP A 253 7.40 17.70 -18.68
N ALA A 254 6.54 16.86 -19.29
CA ALA A 254 6.47 15.44 -18.98
C ALA A 254 7.71 14.69 -19.48
N GLN A 255 8.82 14.85 -18.75
CA GLN A 255 10.01 14.04 -18.95
C GLN A 255 9.68 12.57 -18.68
N PRO A 256 10.16 11.64 -19.51
CA PRO A 256 10.04 10.22 -19.23
C PRO A 256 10.66 9.89 -17.86
N PRO A 257 10.22 8.79 -17.22
CA PRO A 257 10.77 8.34 -15.94
C PRO A 257 12.29 8.21 -16.04
N GLY A 258 12.99 9.24 -15.55
CA GLY A 258 14.43 9.38 -15.66
C GLY A 258 15.15 8.82 -14.43
N PRO A 259 16.32 9.40 -14.06
CA PRO A 259 17.10 8.97 -12.90
C PRO A 259 16.32 8.96 -11.58
N LEU A 260 15.35 9.86 -11.43
CA LEU A 260 14.45 9.93 -10.26
C LEU A 260 13.63 8.65 -10.06
N PHE A 261 13.22 8.01 -11.15
CA PHE A 261 12.43 6.79 -11.11
C PHE A 261 13.27 5.60 -10.63
N VAL A 262 14.50 5.48 -11.15
CA VAL A 262 15.46 4.45 -10.73
C VAL A 262 15.84 4.62 -9.26
N ALA A 263 16.10 5.86 -8.82
CA ALA A 263 16.36 6.16 -7.42
C ALA A 263 15.17 5.79 -6.52
N SER A 264 13.95 6.10 -6.95
CA SER A 264 12.71 5.74 -6.22
C SER A 264 12.56 4.23 -6.06
N ILE A 265 12.84 3.45 -7.12
CA ILE A 265 12.84 1.98 -7.05
C ILE A 265 13.90 1.48 -6.07
N GLY A 266 15.14 2.00 -6.18
CA GLY A 266 16.24 1.61 -5.29
C GLY A 266 15.90 1.85 -3.82
N ILE A 267 15.33 3.01 -3.50
CA ILE A 267 14.95 3.36 -2.13
C ILE A 267 13.77 2.53 -1.65
N ALA A 268 12.74 2.31 -2.49
CA ALA A 268 11.62 1.45 -2.13
C ALA A 268 12.08 0.02 -1.80
N LEU A 269 13.03 -0.53 -2.57
CA LEU A 269 13.61 -1.84 -2.31
C LEU A 269 14.44 -1.86 -1.00
N VAL A 270 15.27 -0.83 -0.76
CA VAL A 270 16.04 -0.71 0.49
C VAL A 270 15.12 -0.63 1.70
N VAL A 271 14.05 0.16 1.63
CA VAL A 271 13.05 0.29 2.70
C VAL A 271 12.31 -1.04 2.89
N LEU A 272 11.91 -1.71 1.81
CA LEU A 272 11.21 -3.00 1.90
C LEU A 272 12.08 -4.07 2.57
N VAL A 273 13.34 -4.19 2.14
CA VAL A 273 14.28 -5.18 2.69
C VAL A 273 14.59 -4.84 4.15
N SER A 274 14.93 -3.59 4.46
CA SER A 274 15.22 -3.17 5.84
C SER A 274 14.02 -3.32 6.76
N GLY A 275 12.82 -2.98 6.30
CA GLY A 275 11.57 -3.15 7.06
C GLY A 275 11.24 -4.60 7.32
N ALA A 276 11.45 -5.48 6.33
CA ALA A 276 11.24 -6.90 6.52
C ALA A 276 12.25 -7.53 7.51
N ILE A 277 13.51 -7.10 7.46
CA ILE A 277 14.53 -7.53 8.44
C ILE A 277 14.15 -7.06 9.85
N PHE A 278 13.79 -5.79 10.01
CA PHE A 278 13.42 -5.21 11.30
C PHE A 278 12.17 -5.87 11.90
N PHE A 279 11.13 -6.06 11.08
CA PHE A 279 9.90 -6.73 11.49
C PHE A 279 10.18 -8.15 11.97
N ARG A 280 10.97 -8.91 11.22
CA ARG A 280 11.32 -10.30 11.57
C ARG A 280 12.13 -10.39 12.86
N HIS A 281 13.01 -9.45 13.12
CA HIS A 281 13.75 -9.42 14.37
C HIS A 281 12.81 -9.23 15.58
N THR A 282 11.80 -8.38 15.41
CA THR A 282 10.84 -8.03 16.47
C THR A 282 9.70 -9.03 16.59
N GLU A 283 9.41 -9.83 15.56
CA GLU A 283 8.25 -10.72 15.52
C GLU A 283 8.20 -11.77 16.65
N ARG A 284 9.36 -12.09 17.23
CA ARG A 284 9.50 -13.08 18.31
C ARG A 284 8.85 -12.64 19.60
N THR A 285 8.81 -11.34 19.88
CA THR A 285 8.27 -10.77 21.13
C THR A 285 6.81 -10.34 21.00
N PHE A 286 6.22 -10.40 19.80
CA PHE A 286 4.85 -9.92 19.57
C PHE A 286 3.81 -10.68 20.40
N ALA A 287 3.96 -12.00 20.58
CA ALA A 287 3.00 -12.77 21.37
C ALA A 287 3.04 -12.45 22.87
N ASP A 288 4.17 -11.94 23.37
CA ASP A 288 4.36 -11.63 24.79
C ASP A 288 3.92 -10.21 25.14
N ILE A 289 3.94 -9.29 24.15
CA ILE A 289 3.69 -7.85 24.35
C ILE A 289 2.24 -7.46 24.05
N VAL A 290 1.58 -8.18 23.12
CA VAL A 290 0.29 -7.79 22.54
C VAL A 290 -0.90 -8.24 23.38
#